data_AF-A0A973FWS7-F1
#
_entry.id   AF-A0A973FWS7-F1
#
_cell.length_a   1.000
_cell.length_b   1.000
_cell.length_c   1.000
_cell.angle_alpha   90.00
_cell.angle_beta   90.00
_cell.angle_gamma   90.00
#
_symmetry.space_group_name_H-M   'P 1'
#
loop_
_entity.id
_entity.type
_entity.pdbx_description
1 polymer ?
#
loop_
_entity_poly.entity_id
_entity_poly.type
_entity_poly.pdbx_seq_one_letter_code
_entity_poly.pdbx_strand_id
1 'polypeptide(L)'
;MIEYMKRHERYVQEMLAKNLQQEALRELLEYHDRQIQWMQHERIVHLITMLFVCLFTLLSLGFAVLKPALPGIALCVLLMILTVAYIIHYYRLENGVQRWYDLADKIKRHNQS
;
A
#
# COMPACT_ATOMS: atom_id res chain seq x y z
N MET A 1 4.84 -0.53 9.18
CA MET A 1 4.45 -1.52 8.14
C MET A 1 5.61 -2.22 7.47
N ILE A 2 6.57 -1.52 6.87
CA ILE A 2 7.64 -2.17 6.09
C ILE A 2 8.51 -3.14 6.91
N GLU A 3 8.83 -2.81 8.17
CA GLU A 3 9.59 -3.72 9.04
C GLU A 3 8.78 -4.93 9.53
N TYR A 4 7.47 -4.77 9.71
CA TYR A 4 6.56 -5.91 9.94
C TYR A 4 6.55 -6.82 8.71
N MET A 5 6.50 -6.23 7.52
CA MET A 5 6.49 -6.98 6.27
C MET A 5 7.75 -7.83 6.08
N LYS A 6 8.94 -7.26 6.30
CA LYS A 6 10.20 -8.01 6.24
C LYS A 6 10.29 -9.12 7.29
N ARG A 7 9.71 -8.92 8.47
CA ARG A 7 9.70 -9.93 9.53
C ARG A 7 8.82 -11.11 9.15
N HIS A 8 7.63 -10.83 8.60
CA HIS A 8 6.73 -11.86 8.11
C HIS A 8 7.31 -12.61 6.90
N GLU A 9 7.96 -11.90 5.96
CA GLU A 9 8.66 -12.51 4.82
C GLU A 9 9.74 -13.51 5.29
N ARG A 10 10.57 -13.14 6.28
CA ARG A 10 11.55 -14.06 6.88
C ARG A 10 10.91 -15.26 7.56
N TYR A 11 9.83 -15.04 8.31
CA TYR A 11 9.10 -16.13 8.97
C TYR A 11 8.53 -17.15 7.96
N VAL A 12 7.91 -16.65 6.88
CA VAL A 12 7.39 -17.49 5.80
C VAL A 12 8.52 -18.27 5.12
N GLN A 13 9.66 -17.63 4.85
CA GLN A 13 10.84 -18.29 4.27
C GLN A 13 11.43 -19.39 5.19
N GLU A 14 11.53 -19.12 6.49
CA GLU A 14 11.99 -20.11 7.48
C GLU A 14 11.05 -21.31 7.58
N MET A 15 9.74 -21.09 7.48
CA MET A 15 8.76 -22.17 7.44
C MET A 15 8.87 -22.97 6.15
N LEU A 16 8.97 -22.32 4.99
CA LEU A 16 9.17 -23.02 3.71
C LEU A 16 10.43 -23.91 3.72
N ALA A 17 11.52 -23.47 4.35
CA ALA A 17 12.76 -24.24 4.46
C ALA A 17 12.63 -25.53 5.32
N LYS A 18 11.59 -25.63 6.16
CA LYS A 18 11.38 -26.77 7.07
C LYS A 18 10.59 -27.94 6.46
N ASN A 19 10.27 -27.91 5.15
CA ASN A 19 9.48 -28.95 4.47
C ASN A 19 8.21 -29.32 5.27
N LEU A 20 7.39 -28.32 5.59
CA LEU A 20 6.16 -28.54 6.35
C LEU A 20 5.18 -29.44 5.58
N GLN A 21 4.39 -30.18 6.36
CA GLN A 21 3.28 -30.97 5.87
C GLN A 21 2.29 -30.09 5.10
N GLN A 22 1.67 -30.65 4.05
CA GLN A 22 0.86 -29.90 3.09
C GLN A 22 -0.30 -29.12 3.72
N GLU A 23 -0.83 -29.61 4.85
CA GLU A 23 -1.86 -28.94 5.66
C GLU A 23 -1.35 -27.67 6.33
N ALA A 24 -0.16 -27.72 6.94
CA ALA A 24 0.45 -26.55 7.59
C ALA A 24 0.91 -25.50 6.55
N LEU A 25 1.26 -25.93 5.33
CA LEU A 25 1.54 -25.01 4.23
C LEU A 25 0.28 -24.28 3.76
N ARG A 26 -0.88 -24.95 3.75
CA ARG A 26 -2.18 -24.32 3.45
C ARG A 26 -2.56 -23.30 4.52
N GLU A 27 -2.41 -23.63 5.79
CA GLU A 27 -2.69 -22.70 6.89
C GLU A 27 -1.79 -21.45 6.84
N LEU A 28 -0.49 -21.63 6.53
CA LEU A 28 0.44 -20.50 6.34
C LEU A 28 0.00 -19.60 5.17
N LEU A 29 -0.49 -20.20 4.09
CA LEU A 29 -0.96 -19.48 2.91
C LEU A 29 -2.23 -18.70 3.22
N GLU A 30 -3.22 -19.32 3.88
CA GLU A 30 -4.44 -18.63 4.32
C GLU A 30 -4.11 -17.46 5.26
N TYR A 31 -3.16 -17.62 6.17
CA TYR A 31 -2.68 -16.54 7.02
C TYR A 31 -2.04 -15.41 6.20
N HIS A 32 -1.19 -15.73 5.22
CA HIS A 32 -0.55 -14.74 4.36
C HIS A 32 -1.56 -14.00 3.47
N ASP A 33 -2.52 -14.71 2.88
CA ASP A 33 -3.60 -14.12 2.08
C ASP A 33 -4.47 -13.16 2.91
N ARG A 34 -4.75 -13.49 4.18
CA ARG A 34 -5.46 -12.59 5.09
C ARG A 34 -4.67 -11.31 5.37
N GLN A 35 -3.34 -11.40 5.52
CA GLN A 35 -2.50 -10.21 5.67
C GLN A 35 -2.50 -9.36 4.39
N ILE A 36 -2.44 -9.99 3.20
CA ILE A 36 -2.56 -9.27 1.93
C ILE A 36 -3.89 -8.52 1.86
N GLN A 37 -5.01 -9.15 2.24
CA GLN A 37 -6.32 -8.49 2.29
C GLN A 37 -6.34 -7.26 3.20
N TRP A 38 -5.71 -7.31 4.37
CA TRP A 38 -5.59 -6.15 5.26
C TRP A 38 -4.82 -5.00 4.60
N MET A 39 -3.71 -5.30 3.93
CA MET A 39 -2.97 -4.29 3.16
C MET A 39 -3.80 -3.73 2.00
N GLN A 40 -4.65 -4.55 1.35
CA GLN A 40 -5.58 -4.05 0.34
C GLN A 40 -6.57 -3.03 0.91
N HIS A 41 -7.12 -3.30 2.10
CA HIS A 41 -8.07 -2.39 2.74
C HIS A 41 -7.43 -1.03 3.03
N GLU A 42 -6.20 -1.03 3.54
CA GLU A 42 -5.45 0.19 3.82
C GLU A 42 -5.16 0.98 2.53
N ARG A 43 -4.83 0.30 1.42
CA ARG A 43 -4.67 0.95 0.11
C ARG A 43 -5.95 1.65 -0.36
N ILE A 44 -7.13 1.07 -0.12
CA ILE A 44 -8.41 1.69 -0.48
C ILE A 44 -8.60 3.00 0.32
N VAL A 45 -8.32 2.97 1.62
CA VAL A 45 -8.40 4.17 2.48
C VAL A 45 -7.43 5.25 2.00
N HIS A 46 -6.20 4.88 1.63
CA HIS A 46 -5.23 5.81 1.06
C HIS A 46 -5.70 6.39 -0.28
N LEU A 47 -6.27 5.57 -1.16
CA LEU A 47 -6.78 6.01 -2.46
C LEU A 47 -7.95 7.00 -2.31
N ILE A 48 -8.88 6.72 -1.41
CA ILE A 48 -10.01 7.60 -1.11
C ILE A 48 -9.50 8.92 -0.54
N THR A 49 -8.58 8.87 0.42
CA THR A 49 -7.98 10.06 1.02
C THR A 49 -7.24 10.89 -0.03
N MET A 50 -6.49 10.25 -0.93
CA MET A 50 -5.83 10.89 -2.07
C MET A 50 -6.81 11.59 -3.01
N LEU A 51 -7.93 10.96 -3.29
CA LEU A 51 -8.97 11.52 -4.14
C LEU A 51 -9.53 12.82 -3.54
N PHE A 52 -9.77 12.85 -2.23
CA PHE A 52 -10.19 14.08 -1.54
C PHE A 52 -9.11 15.17 -1.55
N VAL A 53 -7.85 14.83 -1.27
CA VAL A 53 -6.74 15.81 -1.30
C VAL A 53 -6.57 16.39 -2.71
N CYS A 54 -6.61 15.55 -3.74
CA CYS A 54 -6.55 15.98 -5.13
C CYS A 54 -7.75 16.89 -5.50
N LEU A 55 -8.96 16.50 -5.10
CA LEU A 55 -10.17 17.29 -5.32
C LEU A 55 -10.07 18.67 -4.67
N PHE A 56 -9.65 18.75 -3.40
CA PHE A 56 -9.46 20.03 -2.72
C PHE A 56 -8.34 20.87 -3.36
N THR A 57 -7.28 20.23 -3.86
CA THR A 57 -6.21 20.91 -4.60
C THR A 57 -6.77 21.57 -5.87
N LEU A 58 -7.59 20.84 -6.64
CA LEU A 58 -8.22 21.37 -7.86
C LEU A 58 -9.21 22.51 -7.56
N LEU A 59 -10.02 22.37 -6.50
CA LEU A 59 -10.93 23.44 -6.06
C LEU A 59 -10.16 24.68 -5.61
N SER A 60 -9.10 24.49 -4.81
CA SER A 60 -8.23 25.58 -4.37
C SER A 60 -7.53 26.26 -5.53
N LEU A 61 -7.09 25.50 -6.53
CA LEU A 61 -6.48 26.02 -7.76
C LEU A 61 -7.49 26.85 -8.55
N GLY A 62 -8.71 26.34 -8.76
CA GLY A 62 -9.78 27.08 -9.43
C GLY A 62 -10.10 28.39 -8.73
N PHE A 63 -10.18 28.37 -7.39
CA PHE A 63 -10.39 29.60 -6.60
C PHE A 63 -9.23 30.59 -6.74
N ALA A 64 -7.97 30.11 -6.67
CA ALA A 64 -6.79 30.96 -6.82
C ALA A 64 -6.69 31.63 -8.20
N VAL A 65 -7.16 30.96 -9.27
CA VAL A 65 -7.21 31.52 -10.62
C VAL A 65 -8.30 32.59 -10.75
N LEU A 66 -9.49 32.35 -10.19
CA LEU A 66 -10.62 33.29 -10.28
C LEU A 66 -10.43 34.53 -9.38
N LYS A 67 -9.83 34.34 -8.20
CA LYS A 67 -9.57 35.38 -7.20
C LYS A 67 -8.15 35.18 -6.66
N PRO A 68 -7.13 35.78 -7.31
CA PRO A 68 -5.74 35.64 -6.89
C PRO A 68 -5.52 36.38 -5.57
N ALA A 69 -5.72 35.66 -4.46
CA ALA A 69 -5.43 36.11 -3.11
C ALA A 69 -4.22 35.35 -2.58
N LEU A 70 -3.27 36.05 -1.98
CA LEU A 70 -2.11 35.49 -1.29
C LEU A 70 -2.43 34.26 -0.41
N PRO A 71 -3.45 34.28 0.47
CA PRO A 71 -3.82 33.10 1.26
C PRO A 71 -4.32 31.92 0.42
N GLY A 72 -5.04 32.17 -0.67
CA GLY A 72 -5.54 31.11 -1.57
C GLY A 72 -4.42 30.45 -2.37
N ILE A 73 -3.43 31.22 -2.81
CA ILE A 73 -2.23 30.71 -3.48
C ILE A 73 -1.39 29.89 -2.52
N ALA A 74 -1.17 30.38 -1.29
CA ALA A 74 -0.42 29.66 -0.26
C ALA A 74 -1.09 28.30 0.07
N LEU A 75 -2.41 28.28 0.23
CA LEU A 75 -3.18 27.04 0.44
C LEU A 75 -3.04 26.08 -0.75
N CYS A 76 -3.11 26.59 -1.98
CA CYS A 76 -2.95 25.79 -3.19
C CYS A 76 -1.57 25.12 -3.26
N VAL A 77 -0.50 25.85 -2.95
CA VAL A 77 0.87 25.32 -2.91
C VAL A 77 1.01 24.27 -1.81
N LEU A 78 0.45 24.52 -0.63
CA LEU A 78 0.46 23.55 0.48
C LEU A 78 -0.23 22.23 0.08
N LEU A 79 -1.42 22.31 -0.52
CA LEU A 79 -2.18 21.15 -0.97
C LEU A 79 -1.47 20.41 -2.12
N MET A 80 -0.78 21.13 -3.00
CA MET A 80 0.02 20.54 -4.07
C MET A 80 1.20 19.74 -3.52
N ILE A 81 1.95 20.29 -2.55
CA ILE A 81 3.05 19.58 -1.87
C ILE A 81 2.51 18.33 -1.17
N LEU A 82 1.38 18.46 -0.45
CA LEU A 82 0.74 17.34 0.22
C LEU A 82 0.34 16.24 -0.75
N THR A 83 -0.25 16.61 -1.90
CA THR A 83 -0.62 15.68 -2.97
C THR A 83 0.59 14.89 -3.46
N VAL A 84 1.69 15.56 -3.81
CA VAL A 84 2.92 14.90 -4.30
C VAL A 84 3.51 13.98 -3.23
N ALA A 85 3.63 14.46 -1.99
CA ALA A 85 4.16 13.67 -0.89
C ALA A 85 3.34 12.39 -0.65
N TYR A 86 2.01 12.48 -0.78
CA TYR A 86 1.12 11.36 -0.59
C TYR A 86 1.16 10.38 -1.78
N ILE A 87 1.29 10.86 -3.02
CA ILE A 87 1.56 10.00 -4.19
C ILE A 87 2.81 9.14 -3.96
N ILE A 88 3.91 9.76 -3.50
CA ILE A 88 5.16 9.03 -3.20
C ILE A 88 4.94 7.98 -2.12
N HIS A 89 4.21 8.34 -1.05
CA HIS A 89 3.88 7.41 0.02
C HIS A 89 3.09 6.20 -0.49
N TYR A 90 2.10 6.44 -1.35
CA TYR A 90 1.27 5.40 -1.95
C TYR A 90 2.08 4.44 -2.83
N TYR A 91 2.95 4.95 -3.71
CA TYR A 91 3.81 4.10 -4.55
C TYR A 91 4.72 3.19 -3.72
N ARG A 92 5.26 3.68 -2.62
CA ARG A 92 6.09 2.88 -1.72
C ARG A 92 5.30 1.74 -1.06
N LEU A 93 4.03 1.98 -0.75
CA LEU A 93 3.15 0.95 -0.18
C LEU A 93 2.79 -0.10 -1.24
N GLU A 94 2.41 0.33 -2.45
CA GLU A 94 2.05 -0.54 -3.57
C GLU A 94 3.18 -1.53 -3.92
N ASN A 95 4.42 -1.03 -4.03
CA ASN A 95 5.59 -1.86 -4.31
C ASN A 95 5.84 -2.91 -3.21
N GLY A 96 5.51 -2.60 -1.95
CA GLY A 96 5.61 -3.54 -0.83
C GLY A 96 4.60 -4.68 -0.95
N VAL A 97 3.37 -4.36 -1.32
CA VAL A 97 2.29 -5.35 -1.52
C VAL A 97 2.55 -6.23 -2.75
N GLN A 98 3.09 -5.68 -3.84
CA GLN A 98 3.47 -6.47 -5.03
C GLN A 98 4.47 -7.58 -4.69
N ARG A 99 5.50 -7.28 -3.89
CA ARG A 99 6.45 -8.29 -3.41
C ARG A 99 5.80 -9.40 -2.57
N TRP A 100 4.71 -9.08 -1.88
CA TRP A 100 3.96 -10.06 -1.08
C TRP A 100 3.12 -10.98 -1.96
N TYR A 101 2.52 -10.46 -3.04
CA TYR A 101 1.89 -11.31 -4.04
C TYR A 101 2.89 -12.29 -4.67
N ASP A 102 4.09 -11.82 -5.03
CA ASP A 102 5.15 -12.70 -5.56
C ASP A 102 5.53 -13.81 -4.57
N LEU A 103 5.51 -13.50 -3.26
CA LEU A 103 5.80 -14.47 -2.20
C LEU A 103 4.66 -15.48 -2.05
N ALA A 104 3.41 -15.04 -2.09
CA ALA A 104 2.23 -15.91 -2.07
C ALA A 104 2.26 -16.91 -3.24
N ASP A 105 2.62 -16.45 -4.45
CA ASP A 105 2.76 -17.30 -5.62
C ASP A 105 3.90 -18.32 -5.48
N LYS A 106 5.00 -17.96 -4.81
CA LYS A 106 6.08 -18.92 -4.50
C LYS A 106 5.60 -20.01 -3.55
N ILE A 107 4.81 -19.67 -2.53
CA ILE A 107 4.22 -20.66 -1.60
C ILE A 107 3.26 -21.59 -2.35
N LYS A 108 2.37 -21.03 -3.21
CA LYS A 108 1.44 -21.83 -4.03
C LYS A 108 2.15 -22.83 -4.93
N ARG A 109 3.21 -22.39 -5.61
CA ARG A 109 4.03 -23.27 -6.47
C ARG A 109 4.68 -24.41 -5.68
N HIS A 110 5.14 -24.16 -4.46
CA HIS A 110 5.76 -25.19 -3.62
C HIS A 110 4.74 -26.19 -3.03
N ASN A 111 3.47 -25.79 -2.91
CA ASN A 111 2.38 -26.66 -2.44
C ASN A 111 1.91 -27.68 -3.50
N GLN A 112 2.23 -27.43 -4.78
CA GLN A 112 1.76 -28.21 -5.93
C GLN A 112 2.82 -29.17 -6.50
N SER A 113 4.08 -29.07 -6.04
CA SER A 113 5.20 -29.95 -6.37
C SER A 113 5.39 -31.02 -5.31
#